data_AF-A0A6B1DTF3-F1
#
_entry.id   AF-A0A6B1DTF3-F1
#
_cell.length_a   1.000
_cell.length_b   1.000
_cell.length_c   1.000
_cell.angle_alpha   90.00
_cell.angle_beta   90.00
_cell.angle_gamma   90.00
#
_symmetry.space_group_name_H-M   'P 1'
#
loop_
_entity.id
_entity.type
_entity.pdbx_description
1 polymer ?
#
loop_
_entity_poly.entity_id
_entity_poly.type
_entity_poly.pdbx_seq_one_letter_code
_entity_poly.pdbx_strand_id
1 'polypeptide(L)'
;MATRYIRSVPSLAAHIRNVPRERIYDSSSLACPAAELVQTYHPSKLDTLLDARPSISVLNREADTMAHVLRRLSDHLQRLSHAYAEWQDFDAGAYFDLYPKQTEVLINIRGTGRMTRITFFGDLMIPRFQLAEHYFVETFAPSYRAAFPVGREPNRQSPAMQLFRDEVEPEMARRWQHLCLVAQRLLWTLKNELDYLVVTDGEEEMFNWRPSWHTPGCPELVSGLLPAWESLTTFTMAVQCAPASRELYEGV
;
A
#
# COMPACT_ATOMS: atom_id res chain seq x y z
N MET A 1 12.80 -8.76 13.00
CA MET A 1 11.65 -9.46 12.38
C MET A 1 11.05 -8.50 11.36
N ALA A 2 11.01 -8.87 10.07
CA ALA A 2 10.38 -8.01 9.06
C ALA A 2 8.89 -7.88 9.37
N THR A 3 8.41 -6.65 9.46
CA THR A 3 7.03 -6.30 9.75
C THR A 3 6.08 -6.81 8.66
N ARG A 4 4.96 -7.43 9.07
CA ARG A 4 3.97 -8.11 8.21
C ARG A 4 2.84 -7.18 7.77
N TYR A 5 3.18 -6.01 7.26
CA TYR A 5 2.19 -5.03 6.83
C TYR A 5 1.94 -5.13 5.32
N ILE A 6 0.69 -4.99 4.92
CA ILE A 6 0.30 -4.79 3.52
C ILE A 6 0.44 -3.30 3.23
N ARG A 7 1.49 -2.91 2.49
CA ARG A 7 1.91 -1.49 2.36
C ARG A 7 1.71 -0.88 0.98
N SER A 8 1.41 -1.72 -0.01
CA SER A 8 1.30 -1.30 -1.41
C SER A 8 0.19 -2.05 -2.14
N VAL A 9 -0.33 -1.48 -3.22
CA VAL A 9 -1.32 -2.16 -4.08
C VAL A 9 -0.81 -3.52 -4.58
N PRO A 10 0.45 -3.68 -5.04
CA PRO A 10 1.00 -4.99 -5.40
C PRO A 10 1.04 -5.97 -4.23
N SER A 11 1.39 -5.49 -3.03
CA SER A 11 1.34 -6.35 -1.83
C SER A 11 -0.09 -6.82 -1.57
N LEU A 12 -1.10 -5.94 -1.58
CA LEU A 12 -2.49 -6.34 -1.35
C LEU A 12 -2.99 -7.33 -2.41
N ALA A 13 -2.69 -7.11 -3.69
CA ALA A 13 -3.02 -8.05 -4.76
C ALA A 13 -2.36 -9.42 -4.56
N ALA A 14 -1.08 -9.44 -4.16
CA ALA A 14 -0.38 -10.69 -3.85
C ALA A 14 -1.06 -11.47 -2.71
N HIS A 15 -1.50 -10.77 -1.68
CA HIS A 15 -2.16 -11.36 -0.51
C HIS A 15 -3.56 -11.90 -0.85
N ILE A 16 -4.34 -11.16 -1.63
CA ILE A 16 -5.64 -11.64 -2.16
C ILE A 16 -5.42 -12.91 -2.99
N ARG A 17 -4.45 -12.88 -3.91
CA ARG A 17 -4.14 -14.00 -4.80
C ARG A 17 -3.73 -15.27 -4.05
N ASN A 18 -3.00 -15.11 -2.94
CA ASN A 18 -2.43 -16.20 -2.15
C ASN A 18 -3.14 -16.41 -0.81
N VAL A 19 -4.37 -15.90 -0.64
CA VAL A 19 -5.15 -15.98 0.60
C VAL A 19 -5.18 -17.37 1.29
N PRO A 20 -5.18 -18.53 0.57
CA PRO A 20 -5.16 -19.84 1.23
C PRO A 20 -3.83 -20.19 1.91
N ARG A 21 -2.73 -19.58 1.45
CA ARG A 21 -1.35 -19.99 1.78
C ARG A 21 -0.71 -19.10 2.84
N GLU A 22 -1.30 -17.94 3.05
CA GLU A 22 -0.67 -16.89 3.81
C GLU A 22 -1.07 -16.89 5.29
N ARG A 23 -0.17 -16.38 6.13
CA ARG A 23 -0.37 -16.29 7.59
C ARG A 23 -1.29 -15.13 7.97
N ILE A 24 -1.53 -14.95 9.27
CA ILE A 24 -2.25 -13.78 9.80
C ILE A 24 -1.35 -12.55 9.66
N TYR A 25 -1.96 -11.46 9.19
CA TYR A 25 -1.36 -10.14 9.00
C TYR A 25 -1.99 -9.14 9.95
N ASP A 26 -1.20 -8.14 10.33
CA ASP A 26 -1.71 -6.99 11.06
C ASP A 26 -2.12 -5.93 10.05
N SER A 27 -3.30 -5.34 10.23
CA SER A 27 -3.75 -4.32 9.29
C SER A 27 -2.89 -3.06 9.41
N SER A 28 -2.32 -2.63 8.30
CA SER A 28 -1.54 -1.39 8.21
C SER A 28 -2.42 -0.18 8.48
N SER A 29 -3.69 -0.24 8.08
CA SER A 29 -4.67 0.84 8.31
C SER A 29 -4.90 1.14 9.79
N LEU A 30 -4.76 0.16 10.69
CA LEU A 30 -4.89 0.36 12.14
C LEU A 30 -3.70 1.12 12.73
N ALA A 31 -2.52 0.99 12.12
CA ALA A 31 -1.32 1.66 12.58
C ALA A 31 -1.15 3.05 11.94
N CYS A 32 -1.85 3.32 10.82
CA CYS A 32 -1.82 4.60 10.13
C CYS A 32 -3.20 4.95 9.52
N PRO A 33 -4.24 5.25 10.34
CA PRO A 33 -5.53 5.64 9.80
C PRO A 33 -5.41 6.93 8.98
N ALA A 34 -6.07 7.03 7.83
CA ALA A 34 -6.04 8.23 6.98
C ALA A 34 -6.47 9.50 7.73
N ALA A 35 -7.43 9.37 8.65
CA ALA A 35 -7.92 10.46 9.51
C ALA A 35 -6.89 10.93 10.55
N GLU A 36 -5.86 10.13 10.83
CA GLU A 36 -4.80 10.45 11.80
C GLU A 36 -3.51 10.90 11.12
N LEU A 37 -3.48 10.99 9.78
CA LEU A 37 -2.36 11.58 9.06
C LEU A 37 -2.16 13.02 9.51
N VAL A 38 -0.90 13.42 9.71
CA VAL A 38 -0.57 14.80 10.07
C VAL A 38 -1.06 15.79 9.01
N GLN A 39 -1.36 17.03 9.42
CA GLN A 39 -1.99 18.05 8.55
C GLN A 39 -1.27 18.24 7.20
N THR A 40 0.06 18.07 7.16
CA THR A 40 0.87 18.15 5.94
C THR A 40 0.38 17.17 4.86
N TYR A 41 -0.10 16.01 5.27
CA TYR A 41 -0.59 14.94 4.41
C TYR A 41 -2.08 14.61 4.60
N HIS A 42 -2.74 15.20 5.60
CA HIS A 42 -4.15 15.02 5.83
C HIS A 42 -4.92 15.64 4.66
N PRO A 43 -5.68 14.84 3.92
CA PRO A 43 -6.54 15.39 2.89
C PRO A 43 -7.77 15.98 3.57
N SER A 44 -7.71 17.25 3.98
CA SER A 44 -8.77 18.00 4.69
C SER A 44 -10.17 18.01 4.04
N LYS A 45 -10.32 17.39 2.87
CA LYS A 45 -11.58 17.25 2.11
C LYS A 45 -12.04 15.80 1.90
N LEU A 46 -11.33 14.80 2.45
CA LEU A 46 -11.57 13.38 2.13
C LEU A 46 -12.44 12.63 3.14
N ASP A 47 -12.61 13.14 4.37
CA ASP A 47 -13.47 12.49 5.38
C ASP A 47 -14.92 12.34 4.88
N THR A 48 -15.42 13.34 4.17
CA THR A 48 -16.76 13.29 3.54
C THR A 48 -16.86 12.37 2.31
N LEU A 49 -15.73 11.87 1.77
CA LEU A 49 -15.69 11.06 0.55
C LEU A 49 -15.69 9.55 0.82
N LEU A 50 -15.34 9.13 2.03
CA LEU A 50 -15.27 7.71 2.38
C LEU A 50 -16.65 7.07 2.54
N ASP A 51 -17.62 7.83 3.06
CA ASP A 51 -19.01 7.40 3.25
C ASP A 51 -19.89 7.59 2.01
N ALA A 52 -19.44 8.39 1.04
CA ALA A 52 -20.20 8.64 -0.18
C ALA A 52 -20.18 7.41 -1.11
N ARG A 53 -21.32 7.14 -1.78
CA ARG A 53 -21.33 6.23 -2.92
C ARG A 53 -20.27 6.70 -3.93
N PRO A 54 -19.42 5.80 -4.43
CA PRO A 54 -18.38 6.17 -5.37
C PRO A 54 -19.01 6.72 -6.63
N SER A 55 -18.79 8.01 -6.87
CA SER A 55 -19.11 8.69 -8.11
C SER A 55 -17.81 9.09 -8.79
N ILE A 56 -17.86 9.33 -10.10
CA ILE A 56 -16.68 9.79 -10.86
C ILE A 56 -16.10 11.07 -10.23
N SER A 57 -16.94 11.98 -9.74
CA SER A 57 -16.46 13.22 -9.10
C SER A 57 -15.76 12.98 -7.76
N VAL A 58 -16.23 12.01 -6.97
CA VAL A 58 -15.58 11.59 -5.72
C VAL A 58 -14.21 10.97 -6.02
N LEU A 59 -14.15 10.02 -6.95
CA LEU A 59 -12.91 9.34 -7.33
C LEU A 59 -11.88 10.32 -7.91
N ASN A 60 -12.31 11.26 -8.75
CA ASN A 60 -11.43 12.30 -9.31
C ASN A 60 -10.88 13.21 -8.21
N ARG A 61 -11.73 13.66 -7.28
CA ARG A 61 -11.29 14.52 -6.17
C ARG A 61 -10.29 13.81 -5.26
N GLU A 62 -10.53 12.53 -4.96
CA GLU A 62 -9.59 11.73 -4.19
C GLU A 62 -8.24 11.64 -4.90
N ALA A 63 -8.24 11.24 -6.17
CA ALA A 63 -7.01 11.15 -6.97
C ALA A 63 -6.27 12.49 -7.09
N ASP A 64 -6.97 13.59 -7.34
CA ASP A 64 -6.34 14.92 -7.45
C ASP A 64 -5.73 15.36 -6.10
N THR A 65 -6.43 15.08 -4.99
CA THR A 65 -5.92 15.35 -3.64
C THR A 65 -4.68 14.51 -3.34
N MET A 66 -4.72 13.23 -3.67
CA MET A 66 -3.58 12.33 -3.48
C MET A 66 -2.39 12.70 -4.36
N ALA A 67 -2.62 13.19 -5.58
CA ALA A 67 -1.55 13.69 -6.43
C ALA A 67 -0.81 14.86 -5.77
N HIS A 68 -1.53 15.79 -5.12
CA HIS A 68 -0.90 16.88 -4.38
C HIS A 68 -0.06 16.38 -3.19
N VAL A 69 -0.54 15.38 -2.45
CA VAL A 69 0.20 14.77 -1.33
C VAL A 69 1.48 14.09 -1.85
N LEU A 70 1.37 13.28 -2.89
CA LEU A 70 2.52 12.56 -3.46
C LEU A 70 3.56 13.49 -4.08
N ARG A 71 3.16 14.61 -4.69
CA ARG A 71 4.10 15.65 -5.16
C ARG A 71 4.91 16.26 -4.02
N ARG A 72 4.26 16.60 -2.90
CA ARG A 72 4.99 17.13 -1.73
C ARG A 72 5.98 16.11 -1.17
N LEU A 73 5.55 14.85 -1.14
CA LEU A 73 6.41 13.76 -0.68
C LEU A 73 7.58 13.52 -1.63
N SER A 74 7.39 13.61 -2.95
CA SER A 74 8.51 13.54 -3.89
C SER A 74 9.51 14.67 -3.68
N ASP A 75 9.04 15.90 -3.47
CA ASP A 75 9.91 17.04 -3.17
C ASP A 75 10.73 16.82 -1.89
N HIS A 76 10.09 16.27 -0.84
CA HIS A 76 10.77 15.95 0.42
C HIS A 76 11.84 14.87 0.21
N LEU A 77 11.52 13.79 -0.51
CA LEU A 77 12.48 12.72 -0.80
C LEU A 77 13.66 13.21 -1.64
N GLN A 78 13.42 14.05 -2.64
CA GLN A 78 14.50 14.65 -3.43
C GLN A 78 15.43 15.50 -2.57
N ARG A 79 14.87 16.39 -1.72
CA ARG A 79 15.66 17.20 -0.79
C ARG A 79 16.46 16.33 0.19
N LEU A 80 15.86 15.25 0.66
CA LEU A 80 16.52 14.29 1.54
C LEU A 80 17.74 13.67 0.87
N SER A 81 17.67 13.35 -0.42
CA SER A 81 18.79 12.77 -1.15
C SER A 81 20.05 13.65 -1.15
N HIS A 82 19.88 14.97 -1.03
CA HIS A 82 20.97 15.93 -0.95
C HIS A 82 21.42 16.25 0.48
N ALA A 83 20.54 16.07 1.48
CA ALA A 83 20.81 16.47 2.85
C ALA A 83 21.17 15.31 3.79
N TYR A 84 20.82 14.07 3.45
CA TYR A 84 20.91 12.93 4.37
C TYR A 84 22.33 12.67 4.91
N ALA A 85 23.37 12.85 4.09
CA ALA A 85 24.76 12.63 4.51
C ALA A 85 25.22 13.58 5.63
N GLU A 86 24.60 14.76 5.71
CA GLU A 86 24.90 15.78 6.72
C GLU A 86 24.28 15.46 8.09
N TRP A 87 23.39 14.47 8.16
CA TRP A 87 22.76 14.11 9.42
C TRP A 87 23.68 13.21 10.24
N GLN A 88 23.76 13.51 11.54
CA GLN A 88 24.44 12.65 12.50
C GLN A 88 23.55 11.48 12.90
N ASP A 89 22.30 11.77 13.27
CA ASP A 89 21.25 10.80 13.60
C ASP A 89 19.99 11.14 12.78
N PHE A 90 19.65 10.33 11.78
CA PHE A 90 18.46 10.56 10.94
C PHE A 90 17.17 10.15 11.67
N ASP A 91 16.33 11.13 11.99
CA ASP A 91 14.97 10.92 12.49
C ASP A 91 13.96 11.08 11.35
N ALA A 92 13.53 9.95 10.80
CA ALA A 92 12.54 9.90 9.74
C ALA A 92 11.16 10.42 10.19
N GLY A 93 10.78 10.20 11.45
CA GLY A 93 9.53 10.72 11.99
C GLY A 93 9.53 12.24 11.98
N ALA A 94 10.57 12.86 12.52
CA ALA A 94 10.71 14.31 12.52
C ALA A 94 10.81 14.89 11.09
N TYR A 95 11.56 14.26 10.19
CA TYR A 95 11.75 14.78 8.83
C TYR A 95 10.46 14.82 8.00
N PHE A 96 9.63 13.77 8.13
CA PHE A 96 8.36 13.66 7.42
C PHE A 96 7.17 14.10 8.27
N ASP A 97 7.37 14.76 9.41
CA ASP A 97 6.29 15.11 10.35
C ASP A 97 5.40 13.91 10.75
N LEU A 98 5.93 12.69 10.85
CA LEU A 98 5.16 11.48 11.14
C LEU A 98 5.23 11.10 12.63
N TYR A 99 4.13 10.54 13.15
CA TYR A 99 4.15 9.86 14.45
C TYR A 99 4.91 8.53 14.36
N PRO A 100 5.48 8.01 15.47
CA PRO A 100 6.31 6.80 15.45
C PRO A 100 5.68 5.59 14.74
N LYS A 101 4.40 5.29 15.00
CA LYS A 101 3.67 4.20 14.33
C LYS A 101 3.52 4.42 12.82
N GLN A 102 3.33 5.68 12.40
CA GLN A 102 3.22 6.02 10.99
C GLN A 102 4.57 5.85 10.31
N THR A 103 5.66 6.30 10.94
CA THR A 103 7.03 6.10 10.45
C THR A 103 7.34 4.62 10.24
N GLU A 104 6.99 3.76 11.21
CA GLU A 104 7.22 2.31 11.11
C GLU A 104 6.52 1.67 9.91
N VAL A 105 5.36 2.19 9.50
CA VAL A 105 4.50 1.60 8.47
C VAL A 105 4.74 2.23 7.09
N LEU A 106 4.86 3.55 7.03
CA LEU A 106 5.02 4.32 5.81
C LEU A 106 6.46 4.33 5.29
N ILE A 107 7.45 4.16 6.15
CA ILE A 107 8.86 4.30 5.79
C ILE A 107 9.60 2.97 6.01
N ASN A 108 10.47 2.63 5.06
CA ASN A 108 11.44 1.55 5.20
C ASN A 108 12.82 2.09 4.83
N ILE A 109 13.72 2.10 5.81
CA ILE A 109 15.12 2.51 5.64
C ILE A 109 15.98 1.26 5.65
N ARG A 110 16.79 1.08 4.61
CA ARG A 110 17.70 -0.05 4.48
C ARG A 110 19.07 0.41 4.03
N GLY A 111 20.10 0.05 4.80
CA GLY A 111 21.49 0.18 4.37
C GLY A 111 21.83 -0.90 3.34
N THR A 112 22.38 -0.49 2.20
CA THR A 112 22.86 -1.35 1.12
C THR A 112 24.33 -1.00 0.84
N GLY A 113 25.24 -1.55 1.64
CA GLY A 113 26.67 -1.31 1.52
C GLY A 113 27.03 0.15 1.84
N ARG A 114 27.35 0.94 0.81
CA ARG A 114 27.74 2.36 0.93
C ARG A 114 26.61 3.34 0.62
N MET A 115 25.37 2.87 0.61
CA MET A 115 24.20 3.70 0.33
C MET A 115 23.09 3.31 1.30
N THR A 116 22.28 4.28 1.68
CA THR A 116 21.05 4.07 2.44
C THR A 116 19.86 4.31 1.52
N ARG A 117 19.01 3.29 1.37
CA ARG A 117 17.76 3.37 0.62
C ARG A 117 16.64 3.74 1.57
N ILE A 118 15.93 4.81 1.25
CA ILE A 118 14.74 5.26 1.99
C ILE A 118 13.55 5.07 1.07
N THR A 119 12.67 4.15 1.43
CA THR A 119 11.44 3.84 0.70
C THR A 119 10.25 4.40 1.47
N PHE A 120 9.38 5.14 0.78
CA PHE A 120 8.11 5.61 1.30
C PHE A 120 6.96 4.95 0.55
N PHE A 121 6.05 4.30 1.29
CA PHE A 121 4.90 3.59 0.74
C PHE A 121 3.71 4.53 0.54
N GLY A 122 3.69 5.25 -0.58
CA GLY A 122 2.66 6.25 -0.89
C GLY A 122 1.24 5.67 -1.01
N ASP A 123 1.10 4.38 -1.35
CA ASP A 123 -0.19 3.68 -1.44
C ASP A 123 -0.97 3.71 -0.13
N LEU A 124 -0.28 3.62 1.02
CA LEU A 124 -0.88 3.70 2.35
C LEU A 124 -1.53 5.06 2.62
N MET A 125 -1.19 6.08 1.86
CA MET A 125 -1.80 7.41 1.97
C MET A 125 -3.12 7.48 1.21
N ILE A 126 -3.43 6.51 0.34
CA ILE A 126 -4.65 6.47 -0.48
C ILE A 126 -5.78 5.89 0.37
N PRO A 127 -6.85 6.65 0.66
CA PRO A 127 -7.90 6.14 1.55
C PRO A 127 -8.62 4.90 1.01
N ARG A 128 -8.84 4.79 -0.31
CA ARG A 128 -9.38 3.55 -0.89
C ARG A 128 -8.46 2.35 -0.77
N PHE A 129 -7.14 2.55 -0.70
CA PHE A 129 -6.20 1.46 -0.41
C PHE A 129 -6.40 0.98 1.02
N GLN A 130 -6.41 1.90 1.99
CA GLN A 130 -6.63 1.56 3.40
C GLN A 130 -7.96 0.84 3.62
N LEU A 131 -9.04 1.30 2.99
CA LEU A 131 -10.37 0.67 3.08
C LEU A 131 -10.40 -0.75 2.48
N ALA A 132 -9.63 -1.00 1.42
CA ALA A 132 -9.55 -2.32 0.80
C ALA A 132 -8.65 -3.26 1.63
N GLU A 133 -7.51 -2.76 2.11
CA GLU A 133 -6.58 -3.47 2.97
C GLU A 133 -7.22 -3.87 4.31
N HIS A 134 -7.87 -2.92 4.98
CA HIS A 134 -8.59 -3.17 6.22
C HIS A 134 -9.67 -4.25 6.05
N TYR A 135 -10.50 -4.12 5.00
CA TYR A 135 -11.54 -5.11 4.70
C TYR A 135 -10.94 -6.48 4.36
N PHE A 136 -9.79 -6.51 3.68
CA PHE A 136 -9.08 -7.74 3.39
C PHE A 136 -8.67 -8.48 4.67
N VAL A 137 -8.01 -7.76 5.59
CA VAL A 137 -7.47 -8.33 6.83
C VAL A 137 -8.58 -8.74 7.79
N GLU A 138 -9.53 -7.85 8.05
CA GLU A 138 -10.55 -8.04 9.11
C GLU A 138 -11.71 -8.93 8.68
N THR A 139 -12.08 -8.93 7.39
CA THR A 139 -13.30 -9.59 6.92
C THR A 139 -13.03 -10.65 5.85
N PHE A 140 -12.36 -10.29 4.75
CA PHE A 140 -12.24 -11.16 3.60
C PHE A 140 -11.40 -12.41 3.88
N ALA A 141 -10.17 -12.26 4.39
CA ALA A 141 -9.28 -13.39 4.62
C ALA A 141 -9.81 -14.37 5.69
N PRO A 142 -10.35 -13.90 6.85
CA PRO A 142 -11.02 -14.79 7.80
C PRO A 142 -12.22 -15.53 7.21
N SER A 143 -13.09 -14.83 6.47
CA SER A 143 -14.27 -15.43 5.86
C SER A 143 -13.91 -16.44 4.77
N TYR A 144 -12.87 -16.15 3.97
CA TYR A 144 -12.33 -17.10 3.00
C TYR A 144 -11.90 -18.40 3.69
N ARG A 145 -11.11 -18.30 4.78
CA ARG A 145 -10.64 -19.48 5.52
C ARG A 145 -11.78 -20.28 6.15
N ALA A 146 -12.86 -19.62 6.57
CA ALA A 146 -14.05 -20.28 7.08
C ALA A 146 -14.83 -21.01 5.97
N ALA A 147 -14.91 -20.43 4.77
CA ALA A 147 -15.58 -21.03 3.61
C ALA A 147 -14.75 -22.16 2.96
N PHE A 148 -13.42 -22.05 2.97
CA PHE A 148 -12.47 -22.97 2.33
C PHE A 148 -11.43 -23.51 3.34
N PRO A 149 -11.85 -24.34 4.30
CA PRO A 149 -10.95 -24.87 5.32
C PRO A 149 -9.88 -25.81 4.71
N VAL A 150 -8.62 -25.60 5.11
CA VAL A 150 -7.49 -26.41 4.65
C VAL A 150 -7.67 -27.88 5.05
N GLY A 151 -7.51 -28.79 4.07
CA GLY A 151 -7.59 -30.23 4.30
C GLY A 151 -9.01 -30.80 4.40
N ARG A 152 -10.03 -30.02 4.04
CA ARG A 152 -11.43 -30.46 3.96
C ARG A 152 -12.06 -30.03 2.65
N GLU A 153 -12.96 -30.85 2.11
CA GLU A 153 -13.74 -30.43 0.95
C GLU A 153 -14.68 -29.28 1.34
N PRO A 154 -14.75 -28.20 0.54
CA PRO A 154 -15.66 -27.10 0.79
C PRO A 154 -17.12 -27.57 0.71
N ASN A 155 -17.87 -27.44 1.81
CA ASN A 155 -19.30 -27.67 1.79
C ASN A 155 -19.99 -26.45 1.17
N ARG A 156 -20.42 -26.60 -0.09
CA ARG A 156 -21.10 -25.55 -0.87
C ARG A 156 -22.40 -25.06 -0.24
N GLN A 157 -23.02 -25.84 0.65
CA GLN A 157 -24.25 -25.50 1.35
C GLN A 157 -23.98 -24.96 2.77
N SER A 158 -22.73 -24.81 3.16
CA SER A 158 -22.42 -24.23 4.48
C SER A 158 -22.79 -22.75 4.53
N PRO A 159 -23.32 -22.24 5.67
CA PRO A 159 -23.61 -20.82 5.84
C PRO A 159 -22.39 -19.92 5.60
N ALA A 160 -21.19 -20.38 5.96
CA ALA A 160 -19.94 -19.65 5.74
C ALA A 160 -19.62 -19.47 4.24
N MET A 161 -19.85 -20.52 3.43
CA MET A 161 -19.70 -20.43 1.98
C MET A 161 -20.70 -19.45 1.36
N GLN A 162 -21.97 -19.52 1.76
CA GLN A 162 -23.01 -18.64 1.25
C GLN A 162 -22.70 -17.18 1.58
N LEU A 163 -22.39 -16.89 2.86
CA LEU A 163 -21.97 -15.54 3.28
C LEU A 163 -20.75 -15.04 2.47
N PHE A 164 -19.75 -15.90 2.28
CA PHE A 164 -18.56 -15.51 1.53
C PHE A 164 -18.89 -15.14 0.07
N ARG A 165 -19.71 -15.96 -0.59
CA ARG A 165 -20.05 -15.78 -2.02
C ARG A 165 -21.03 -14.64 -2.26
N ASP A 166 -22.01 -14.49 -1.40
CA ASP A 166 -23.13 -13.56 -1.61
C ASP A 166 -22.78 -12.14 -1.13
N GLU A 167 -21.92 -12.03 -0.11
CA GLU A 167 -21.62 -10.73 0.53
C GLU A 167 -20.14 -10.39 0.50
N VAL A 168 -19.27 -11.26 1.00
CA VAL A 168 -17.89 -10.89 1.31
C VAL A 168 -17.02 -10.70 0.06
N GLU A 169 -17.07 -11.65 -0.87
CA GLU A 169 -16.30 -11.61 -2.12
C GLU A 169 -16.75 -10.49 -3.05
N PRO A 170 -18.06 -10.27 -3.30
CA PRO A 170 -18.52 -9.13 -4.09
C PRO A 170 -18.14 -7.77 -3.49
N GLU A 171 -18.16 -7.64 -2.17
CA GLU A 171 -17.73 -6.42 -1.48
C GLU A 171 -16.23 -6.17 -1.64
N MET A 172 -15.39 -7.20 -1.50
CA MET A 172 -13.96 -7.07 -1.74
C MET A 172 -13.67 -6.70 -3.19
N ALA A 173 -14.35 -7.34 -4.16
CA ALA A 173 -14.20 -7.03 -5.57
C ALA A 173 -14.58 -5.57 -5.87
N ARG A 174 -15.65 -5.07 -5.25
CA ARG A 174 -16.07 -3.67 -5.38
C ARG A 174 -15.02 -2.71 -4.82
N ARG A 175 -14.48 -2.98 -3.62
CA ARG A 175 -13.42 -2.16 -3.01
C ARG A 175 -12.16 -2.14 -3.86
N TRP A 176 -11.75 -3.31 -4.34
CA TRP A 176 -10.62 -3.48 -5.24
C TRP A 176 -10.80 -2.67 -6.52
N GLN A 177 -11.96 -2.75 -7.16
CA GLN A 177 -12.26 -1.99 -8.37
C GLN A 177 -12.18 -0.47 -8.14
N HIS A 178 -12.72 0.03 -7.02
CA HIS A 178 -12.62 1.45 -6.69
C HIS A 178 -11.18 1.90 -6.48
N LEU A 179 -10.39 1.10 -5.76
CA LEU A 179 -8.95 1.33 -5.61
C LEU A 179 -8.26 1.40 -6.97
N CYS A 180 -8.51 0.46 -7.88
CA CYS A 180 -7.94 0.50 -9.23
C CYS A 180 -8.33 1.77 -9.99
N LEU A 181 -9.59 2.22 -9.90
CA LEU A 181 -10.04 3.46 -10.56
C LEU A 181 -9.33 4.70 -10.01
N VAL A 182 -9.19 4.81 -8.68
CA VAL A 182 -8.43 5.91 -8.05
C VAL A 182 -6.96 5.85 -8.45
N ALA A 183 -6.35 4.68 -8.39
CA ALA A 183 -4.94 4.49 -8.76
C ALA A 183 -4.69 4.84 -10.23
N GLN A 184 -5.53 4.40 -11.16
CA GLN A 184 -5.40 4.76 -12.58
C GLN A 184 -5.53 6.27 -12.80
N ARG A 185 -6.50 6.90 -12.13
CA ARG A 185 -6.68 8.36 -12.23
C ARG A 185 -5.50 9.12 -11.63
N LEU A 186 -5.01 8.68 -10.49
CA LEU A 186 -3.85 9.25 -9.81
C LEU A 186 -2.60 9.13 -10.66
N LEU A 187 -2.35 7.95 -11.25
CA LEU A 187 -1.26 7.73 -12.19
C LEU A 187 -1.36 8.67 -13.40
N TRP A 188 -2.56 8.84 -13.97
CA TRP A 188 -2.77 9.77 -15.07
C TRP A 188 -2.44 11.21 -14.68
N THR A 189 -2.84 11.65 -13.49
CA THR A 189 -2.54 12.99 -12.97
C THR A 189 -1.04 13.19 -12.72
N LEU A 190 -0.33 12.16 -12.27
CA LEU A 190 1.11 12.22 -11.96
C LEU A 190 2.02 11.99 -13.18
N LYS A 191 1.52 11.41 -14.27
CA LYS A 191 2.33 11.01 -15.45
C LYS A 191 3.10 12.18 -16.10
N ASN A 192 2.63 13.41 -15.94
CA ASN A 192 3.28 14.60 -16.49
C ASN A 192 4.17 15.34 -15.48
N GLU A 193 4.32 14.82 -14.27
CA GLU A 193 5.07 15.45 -13.18
C GLU A 193 6.49 14.87 -13.13
N LEU A 194 7.46 15.64 -13.62
CA LEU A 194 8.87 15.22 -13.68
C LEU A 194 9.41 14.85 -12.30
N ASP A 195 9.04 15.61 -11.27
CA ASP A 195 9.57 15.43 -9.91
C ASP A 195 9.13 14.09 -9.29
N TYR A 196 7.92 13.62 -9.62
CA TYR A 196 7.43 12.32 -9.20
C TYR A 196 8.22 11.19 -9.87
N LEU A 197 8.44 11.28 -11.19
CA LEU A 197 9.15 10.25 -11.97
C LEU A 197 10.59 10.00 -11.49
N VAL A 198 11.24 11.00 -10.90
CA VAL A 198 12.61 10.88 -10.40
C VAL A 198 12.71 9.96 -9.17
N VAL A 199 11.66 9.95 -8.34
CA VAL A 199 11.66 9.21 -7.07
C VAL A 199 10.76 7.97 -7.10
N THR A 200 10.08 7.69 -8.21
CA THR A 200 9.24 6.49 -8.30
C THR A 200 10.08 5.24 -8.21
N ASP A 201 9.73 4.36 -7.28
CA ASP A 201 10.37 3.05 -7.11
C ASP A 201 9.36 1.91 -7.31
N GLY A 202 8.37 2.18 -8.17
CA GLY A 202 7.30 1.23 -8.41
C GLY A 202 7.79 -0.07 -9.03
N GLU A 203 8.87 -0.03 -9.82
CA GLU A 203 9.45 -1.23 -10.43
C GLU A 203 10.07 -2.18 -9.41
N GLU A 204 10.80 -1.68 -8.41
CA GLU A 204 11.37 -2.54 -7.37
C GLU A 204 10.28 -3.12 -6.47
N GLU A 205 9.30 -2.30 -6.06
CA GLU A 205 8.17 -2.78 -5.28
C GLU A 205 7.40 -3.86 -6.05
N MET A 206 7.13 -3.63 -7.33
CA MET A 206 6.56 -4.65 -8.20
C MET A 206 7.48 -5.89 -8.25
N PHE A 207 8.77 -5.73 -8.51
CA PHE A 207 9.69 -6.88 -8.58
C PHE A 207 9.65 -7.76 -7.32
N ASN A 208 9.54 -7.16 -6.13
CA ASN A 208 9.43 -7.87 -4.86
C ASN A 208 8.19 -8.80 -4.77
N TRP A 209 7.08 -8.41 -5.40
CA TRP A 209 5.83 -9.18 -5.39
C TRP A 209 5.62 -10.08 -6.61
N ARG A 210 6.46 -9.97 -7.64
CA ARG A 210 6.41 -10.80 -8.84
C ARG A 210 6.35 -12.31 -8.58
N PRO A 211 7.06 -12.90 -7.58
CA PRO A 211 6.97 -14.33 -7.29
C PRO A 211 5.54 -14.82 -7.01
N SER A 212 4.66 -13.96 -6.49
CA SER A 212 3.25 -14.28 -6.23
C SER A 212 2.46 -14.60 -7.50
N TRP A 213 2.90 -14.10 -8.66
CA TRP A 213 2.30 -14.40 -9.97
C TRP A 213 2.87 -15.65 -10.64
N HIS A 214 3.97 -16.21 -10.14
CA HIS A 214 4.51 -17.49 -10.64
C HIS A 214 3.64 -18.67 -10.18
N THR A 215 2.82 -18.46 -9.17
CA THR A 215 1.81 -19.41 -8.72
C THR A 215 0.46 -19.10 -9.37
N PRO A 216 -0.32 -20.10 -9.81
CA PRO A 216 -1.73 -19.92 -10.12
C PRO A 216 -2.48 -19.22 -8.98
N GLY A 217 -3.31 -18.23 -9.33
CA GLY A 217 -4.16 -17.58 -8.35
C GLY A 217 -5.17 -18.55 -7.76
N CYS A 218 -5.77 -18.17 -6.64
CA CYS A 218 -6.83 -18.93 -5.99
C CYS A 218 -8.00 -19.19 -6.96
N PRO A 219 -8.24 -20.43 -7.42
CA PRO A 219 -9.25 -20.71 -8.45
C PRO A 219 -10.67 -20.46 -7.96
N GLU A 220 -10.88 -20.39 -6.65
CA GLU A 220 -12.15 -20.09 -6.03
C GLU A 220 -12.52 -18.61 -6.16
N LEU A 221 -11.57 -17.70 -6.40
CA LEU A 221 -11.86 -16.27 -6.44
C LEU A 221 -12.36 -15.81 -7.81
N VAL A 222 -13.25 -14.81 -7.82
CA VAL A 222 -13.65 -14.11 -9.04
C VAL A 222 -12.44 -13.47 -9.73
N SER A 223 -12.43 -13.48 -11.07
CA SER A 223 -11.32 -12.97 -11.88
C SER A 223 -10.99 -11.50 -11.62
N GLY A 224 -11.97 -10.69 -11.23
CA GLY A 224 -11.78 -9.29 -10.86
C GLY A 224 -10.88 -9.06 -9.65
N LEU A 225 -10.68 -10.08 -8.79
CA LEU A 225 -9.75 -10.06 -7.65
C LEU A 225 -8.37 -10.62 -8.00
N LEU A 226 -8.17 -11.07 -9.23
CA LEU A 226 -6.93 -11.68 -9.71
C LEU A 226 -6.36 -10.84 -10.88
N PRO A 227 -5.95 -9.59 -10.62
CA PRO A 227 -5.46 -8.69 -11.67
C PRO A 227 -4.22 -9.27 -12.37
N ALA A 228 -4.08 -8.94 -13.65
CA ALA A 228 -2.86 -9.19 -14.40
C ALA A 228 -1.70 -8.38 -13.79
N TRP A 229 -0.49 -8.95 -13.83
CA TRP A 229 0.71 -8.33 -13.27
C TRP A 229 0.92 -6.91 -13.79
N GLU A 230 0.77 -6.76 -15.10
CA GLU A 230 0.99 -5.53 -15.86
C GLU A 230 -0.05 -4.45 -15.59
N SER A 231 -1.17 -4.81 -14.96
CA SER A 231 -2.25 -3.87 -14.63
C SER A 231 -2.11 -3.24 -13.24
N LEU A 232 -1.17 -3.72 -12.43
CA LEU A 232 -0.93 -3.17 -11.10
C LEU A 232 -0.23 -1.83 -11.21
N THR A 233 -0.59 -0.93 -10.31
CA THR A 233 0.04 0.38 -10.14
C THR A 233 0.40 0.53 -8.68
N THR A 234 1.54 1.15 -8.40
CA THR A 234 2.00 1.46 -7.04
C THR A 234 2.51 2.90 -7.01
N PHE A 235 2.43 3.50 -5.83
CA PHE A 235 2.92 4.85 -5.54
C PHE A 235 4.05 4.81 -4.51
N THR A 236 4.72 3.66 -4.38
CA THR A 236 5.98 3.53 -3.67
C THR A 236 7.05 4.43 -4.31
N MET A 237 7.68 5.25 -3.48
CA MET A 237 8.78 6.12 -3.87
C MET A 237 10.03 5.75 -3.07
N ALA A 238 11.20 5.90 -3.66
CA ALA A 238 12.44 5.70 -2.95
C ALA A 238 13.53 6.65 -3.42
N VAL A 239 14.46 6.94 -2.51
CA VAL A 239 15.72 7.62 -2.81
C VAL A 239 16.89 6.83 -2.26
N GLN A 240 18.01 6.93 -2.95
CA GLN A 240 19.29 6.43 -2.47
C GLN A 240 20.11 7.62 -1.98
N CYS A 241 20.62 7.49 -0.77
CA CYS A 241 21.44 8.50 -0.11
C CYS A 241 22.81 7.92 0.19
N ALA A 242 23.85 8.76 0.16
CA ALA A 242 25.10 8.40 0.85
C ALA A 242 24.79 8.20 2.35
N PRO A 243 25.45 7.27 3.06
CA PRO A 243 25.16 6.97 4.45
C PRO A 243 25.33 8.21 5.32
N ALA A 244 24.51 8.28 6.38
CA ALA A 244 24.66 9.32 7.39
C ALA A 244 26.02 9.18 8.07
N SER A 245 26.55 10.28 8.59
CA SER A 245 27.93 10.35 9.12
C SER A 245 28.24 9.27 10.16
N ARG A 246 27.22 8.82 10.92
CA ARG A 246 27.35 7.80 11.96
C ARG A 246 27.22 6.35 11.45
N GLU A 247 26.46 6.11 10.39
CA GLU A 247 26.31 4.78 9.76
C GLU A 247 27.64 4.28 9.19
N LEU A 248 28.55 5.19 8.84
CA LEU A 248 29.92 4.88 8.40
C LEU A 248 30.80 4.26 9.50
N TYR A 249 30.47 4.48 10.78
CA TYR A 249 31.29 4.01 11.91
C TYR A 249 30.82 2.69 12.51
N GLU A 250 29.58 2.28 12.27
CA GLU A 250 29.00 1.03 12.81
C GLU A 250 29.12 -0.16 11.84
N GLY A 251 29.70 0.05 10.64
CA GLY A 251 29.88 -0.95 9.59
C GLY A 251 31.27 -1.60 9.49
N VAL A 252 32.10 -1.55 10.56
CA VAL A 252 33.39 -2.25 10.66
C VAL A 252 33.32 -3.33 11.72
#